data_AF-A0A838H172-F1
#
_entry.id   AF-A0A838H172-F1
#
_cell.length_a   1.000
_cell.length_b   1.000
_cell.length_c   1.000
_cell.angle_alpha   90.00
_cell.angle_beta   90.00
_cell.angle_gamma   90.00
#
_symmetry.space_group_name_H-M   'P 1'
#
loop_
_entity.id
_entity.type
_entity.pdbx_description
1 polymer ?
#
loop_
_entity_poly.entity_id
_entity_poly.type
_entity_poly.pdbx_seq_one_letter_code
_entity_poly.pdbx_strand_id
1 'polypeptide(L)'
;MLARLGAQGTGDPAGALVEARVLDGPLAELVALHGAGSPAELQRVLVIPGRRTDTLPDEACWAFGRAHGQDDSGVVESAVLAVTNHRWQKVARRLLDRLAEEGVLDGAHVDVLSTVFLEADVVPVTVPGSWLVEFYLQRRGGCYGRLDPARTFTLQRRLTPLVRRWAAARHAQTREGIARVLGRALRMDSRHGAAAILGLVDGTDGLGHTEAVEVLELAADWPSPDVRLAALQRLATRGLHSEALDRASTDRAAHIRRWATRNRQIGMAMPHGAAPRRDHADLQDVAATPHRAPVQQSLLP
;
A
#
# COMPACT_ATOMS: atom_id res chain seq x y z
N MET A 1 -4.48 24.62 13.85
CA MET A 1 -3.37 23.81 14.40
C MET A 1 -4.00 22.72 15.27
N LEU A 2 -4.40 21.60 14.65
CA LEU A 2 -5.14 20.53 15.32
C LEU A 2 -4.14 19.55 15.94
N ALA A 3 -4.19 19.37 17.26
CA ALA A 3 -3.55 18.26 17.94
C ALA A 3 -4.00 16.94 17.30
N ARG A 4 -3.12 16.27 16.55
CA ARG A 4 -3.47 15.13 15.69
C ARG A 4 -2.72 13.84 15.97
N LEU A 5 -2.24 13.67 17.19
CA LEU A 5 -1.77 12.37 17.68
C LEU A 5 -2.51 12.06 18.98
N GLY A 6 -3.50 11.17 18.90
CA GLY A 6 -4.13 10.59 20.08
C GLY A 6 -3.19 9.57 20.71
N ALA A 7 -2.02 9.99 21.20
CA ALA A 7 -1.11 9.12 21.93
C ALA A 7 -1.71 8.80 23.30
N GLN A 8 -2.18 7.56 23.49
CA GLN A 8 -2.48 7.01 24.81
C GLN A 8 -1.29 6.15 25.21
N GLY A 9 -0.52 6.62 26.21
CA GLY A 9 0.49 5.79 26.86
C GLY A 9 -0.20 4.78 27.76
N THR A 10 0.09 3.50 27.60
CA THR A 10 -0.34 2.45 28.53
C THR A 10 0.49 2.55 29.81
N GLY A 11 -0.12 2.97 30.93
CA GLY A 11 0.48 2.82 32.27
C GLY A 11 0.29 3.97 33.28
N ASP A 12 -0.31 5.10 32.91
CA ASP A 12 -0.54 6.26 33.81
C ASP A 12 -1.64 7.12 33.12
N PRO A 13 -2.44 7.97 33.79
CA PRO A 13 -3.18 9.09 33.17
C PRO A 13 -2.25 10.14 32.52
N ALA A 14 -1.17 9.68 31.88
CA ALA A 14 -0.22 10.37 31.06
C ALA A 14 -0.96 11.02 29.90
N GLY A 15 -1.23 12.31 30.10
CA GLY A 15 -1.95 13.17 29.17
C GLY A 15 -1.45 13.13 27.73
N ALA A 16 -2.31 13.58 26.81
CA ALA A 16 -2.08 13.52 25.37
C ALA A 16 -0.80 14.25 24.94
N LEU A 17 -0.07 13.68 24.01
CA LEU A 17 1.07 14.35 23.36
C LEU A 17 0.56 15.45 22.42
N VAL A 18 1.14 16.64 22.55
CA VAL A 18 0.85 17.78 21.68
C VAL A 18 2.14 18.23 21.01
N GLU A 19 2.09 18.37 19.69
CA GLU A 19 3.20 18.89 18.89
C GLU A 19 3.49 20.34 19.31
N ALA A 20 4.72 20.58 19.74
CA ALA A 20 5.20 21.89 20.18
C ALA A 20 6.20 22.51 19.20
N ARG A 21 6.98 21.67 18.51
CA ARG A 21 7.95 22.07 17.50
C ARG A 21 7.97 21.08 16.34
N VAL A 22 8.54 21.54 15.23
CA VAL A 22 8.90 20.74 14.07
C VAL A 22 10.39 20.95 13.79
N LEU A 23 10.98 20.17 12.90
CA LEU A 23 12.30 20.49 12.35
C LEU A 23 12.26 21.85 11.61
N ASP A 24 13.41 22.53 11.60
CA ASP A 24 13.60 23.89 11.06
C ASP A 24 13.53 23.95 9.52
N GLY A 25 12.41 23.49 8.96
CA GLY A 25 12.09 23.51 7.55
C GLY A 25 12.44 22.23 6.77
N PRO A 26 12.06 22.19 5.48
CA PRO A 26 12.20 21.01 4.63
C PRO A 26 13.63 20.51 4.45
N LEU A 27 14.64 21.40 4.51
CA LEU A 27 16.04 21.02 4.39
C LEU A 27 16.54 20.29 5.64
N ALA A 28 16.20 20.77 6.84
CA ALA A 28 16.55 20.09 8.10
C ALA A 28 15.92 18.68 8.16
N GLU A 29 14.69 18.55 7.68
CA GLU A 29 14.01 17.26 7.51
C GLU A 29 14.74 16.30 6.57
N LEU A 30 15.23 16.81 5.43
CA LEU A 30 15.96 16.02 4.46
C LEU A 30 17.33 15.62 5.00
N VAL A 31 18.06 16.55 5.64
CA VAL A 31 19.36 16.27 6.27
C VAL A 31 19.21 15.24 7.38
N ALA A 32 18.18 15.35 8.23
CA ALA A 32 17.93 14.38 9.29
C ALA A 32 17.64 12.98 8.71
N LEU A 33 16.79 12.90 7.68
CA LEU A 33 16.50 11.62 7.00
C LEU A 33 17.76 11.04 6.35
N HIS A 34 18.56 11.88 5.69
CA HIS A 34 19.78 11.42 5.03
C HIS A 34 20.91 11.05 6.01
N GLY A 35 20.89 11.66 7.19
CA GLY A 35 21.85 11.42 8.26
C GLY A 35 21.57 10.15 9.07
N ALA A 36 20.37 9.58 9.00
CA ALA A 36 20.04 8.36 9.73
C ALA A 36 20.83 7.16 9.20
N GLY A 37 21.77 6.65 10.01
CA GLY A 37 22.67 5.55 9.66
C GLY A 37 22.30 4.23 10.33
N SER A 38 21.26 4.21 11.14
CA SER A 38 20.79 3.03 11.88
C SER A 38 19.26 2.99 11.95
N PRO A 39 18.65 1.83 12.25
CA PRO A 39 17.18 1.71 12.37
C PRO A 39 16.62 2.67 13.42
N ALA A 40 17.26 2.77 14.59
CA ALA A 40 16.82 3.65 15.67
C ALA A 40 16.87 5.15 15.28
N GLU A 41 17.91 5.57 14.55
CA GLU A 41 18.01 6.95 14.06
C GLU A 41 16.93 7.24 13.02
N LEU A 42 16.67 6.31 12.09
CA LEU A 42 15.60 6.46 11.10
C LEU A 42 14.24 6.57 11.80
N GLN A 43 13.93 5.65 12.70
CA GLN A 43 12.68 5.68 13.47
C GLN A 43 12.55 6.99 14.27
N ARG A 44 13.64 7.47 14.89
CA ARG A 44 13.66 8.78 15.55
C ARG A 44 13.29 9.91 14.60
N VAL A 45 13.77 9.90 13.36
CA VAL A 45 13.37 10.91 12.37
C VAL A 45 11.90 10.77 11.98
N LEU A 46 11.40 9.55 11.83
CA LEU A 46 10.02 9.28 11.42
C LEU A 46 8.97 9.57 12.50
N VAL A 47 9.36 9.64 13.77
CA VAL A 47 8.46 10.07 14.85
C VAL A 47 8.27 11.58 14.91
N ILE A 48 9.18 12.34 14.30
CA ILE A 48 9.11 13.80 14.27
C ILE A 48 8.05 14.22 13.24
N PRO A 49 7.12 15.13 13.59
CA PRO A 49 6.21 15.71 12.61
C PRO A 49 7.05 16.49 11.61
N GLY A 50 7.01 16.06 10.36
CA GLY A 50 7.53 16.86 9.26
C GLY A 50 6.52 17.92 8.82
N ARG A 51 6.95 18.75 7.89
CA ARG A 51 6.14 19.72 7.14
C ARG A 51 6.20 19.48 5.65
N ARG A 52 7.17 18.67 5.21
CA ARG A 52 7.34 18.34 3.80
C ARG A 52 6.21 17.42 3.32
N THR A 53 5.71 17.67 2.11
CA THR A 53 4.61 16.88 1.50
C THR A 53 4.90 16.44 0.06
N ASP A 54 6.04 16.86 -0.47
CA ASP A 54 6.55 16.66 -1.82
C ASP A 54 7.59 15.53 -1.89
N THR A 55 7.66 14.65 -0.89
CA THR A 55 8.70 13.61 -0.87
C THR A 55 8.44 12.50 -1.86
N LEU A 56 9.50 12.16 -2.60
CA LEU A 56 9.54 11.04 -3.54
C LEU A 56 9.72 9.70 -2.80
N PRO A 57 9.06 8.61 -3.24
CA PRO A 57 9.28 7.28 -2.68
C PRO A 57 10.75 6.85 -2.64
N ASP A 58 11.54 7.22 -3.64
CA ASP A 58 12.95 6.83 -3.76
C ASP A 58 13.81 7.37 -2.60
N GLU A 59 13.49 8.56 -2.06
CA GLU A 59 14.20 9.09 -0.90
C GLU A 59 13.98 8.23 0.35
N ALA A 60 12.77 7.70 0.51
CA ALA A 60 12.47 6.79 1.61
C ALA A 60 13.18 5.45 1.42
N CYS A 61 13.15 4.89 0.21
CA CYS A 61 13.89 3.65 -0.09
C CYS A 61 15.39 3.81 0.18
N TRP A 62 15.98 4.93 -0.23
CA TRP A 62 17.38 5.23 0.08
C TRP A 62 17.62 5.30 1.60
N ALA A 63 16.75 5.97 2.36
CA ALA A 63 16.90 6.11 3.81
C ALA A 63 16.76 4.76 4.53
N PHE A 64 15.83 3.92 4.09
CA PHE A 64 15.69 2.56 4.60
C PHE A 64 16.91 1.70 4.25
N GLY A 65 17.36 1.71 2.99
CA GLY A 65 18.53 0.94 2.56
C GLY A 65 19.79 1.33 3.33
N ARG A 66 19.96 2.62 3.66
CA ARG A 66 21.07 3.10 4.49
C ARG A 66 20.94 2.69 5.96
N ALA A 67 19.75 2.85 6.53
CA ALA A 67 19.54 2.61 7.96
C ALA A 67 19.49 1.13 8.33
N HIS A 68 18.87 0.32 7.48
CA HIS A 68 18.71 -1.12 7.70
C HIS A 68 19.85 -1.89 7.02
N GLY A 69 20.20 -1.61 5.76
CA GLY A 69 21.28 -2.34 5.08
C GLY A 69 21.02 -3.84 5.06
N GLN A 70 21.75 -4.60 5.88
CA GLN A 70 21.54 -6.05 6.11
C GLN A 70 20.90 -6.37 7.48
N ASP A 71 20.63 -5.34 8.29
CA ASP A 71 19.97 -5.41 9.59
C ASP A 71 18.44 -5.25 9.40
N ASP A 72 17.72 -6.35 9.57
CA ASP A 72 16.26 -6.41 9.51
C ASP A 72 15.58 -5.89 10.79
N SER A 73 16.35 -5.61 11.84
CA SER A 73 15.85 -5.10 13.11
C SER A 73 15.01 -3.84 12.92
N GLY A 74 13.75 -3.92 13.38
CA GLY A 74 12.86 -2.76 13.44
C GLY A 74 12.36 -2.28 12.08
N VAL A 75 12.53 -3.03 10.99
CA VAL A 75 12.10 -2.60 9.65
C VAL A 75 10.59 -2.46 9.53
N VAL A 76 9.84 -3.32 10.23
CA VAL A 76 8.38 -3.26 10.31
C VAL A 76 7.94 -1.98 11.00
N GLU A 77 8.53 -1.64 12.14
CA GLU A 77 8.27 -0.40 12.88
C GLU A 77 8.64 0.83 12.04
N SER A 78 9.78 0.81 11.35
CA SER A 78 10.18 1.85 10.41
C SER A 78 9.13 2.03 9.30
N ALA A 79 8.65 0.93 8.70
CA ALA A 79 7.63 0.97 7.64
C ALA A 79 6.29 1.53 8.16
N VAL A 80 5.83 1.09 9.34
CA VAL A 80 4.63 1.63 10.00
C VAL A 80 4.77 3.14 10.23
N LEU A 81 5.89 3.57 10.82
CA LEU A 81 6.15 4.98 11.07
C LEU A 81 6.19 5.78 9.77
N ALA A 82 6.83 5.25 8.73
CA ALA A 82 6.94 5.86 7.42
C ALA A 82 5.55 6.11 6.79
N VAL A 83 4.73 5.07 6.64
CA VAL A 83 3.45 5.16 5.91
C VAL A 83 2.38 5.93 6.66
N THR A 84 2.57 6.12 7.97
CA THR A 84 1.69 6.93 8.82
C THR A 84 2.22 8.34 9.07
N ASN A 85 3.47 8.64 8.68
CA ASN A 85 4.02 9.98 8.70
C ASN A 85 3.34 10.83 7.61
N HIS A 86 2.87 12.02 7.97
CA HIS A 86 2.12 12.93 7.07
C HIS A 86 2.88 13.23 5.77
N ARG A 87 4.22 13.15 5.79
CA ARG A 87 5.10 13.34 4.63
C ARG A 87 4.79 12.37 3.51
N TRP A 88 4.53 11.12 3.85
CA TRP A 88 4.38 10.04 2.87
C TRP A 88 2.96 9.50 2.77
N GLN A 89 2.02 9.96 3.60
CA GLN A 89 0.63 9.49 3.60
C GLN A 89 -0.02 9.51 2.20
N LYS A 90 0.30 10.49 1.35
CA LYS A 90 -0.25 10.59 -0.02
C LYS A 90 0.36 9.59 -1.01
N VAL A 91 1.58 9.11 -0.73
CA VAL A 91 2.33 8.16 -1.57
C VAL A 91 2.54 6.82 -0.88
N ALA A 92 1.89 6.59 0.27
CA ALA A 92 2.16 5.46 1.16
C ALA A 92 2.08 4.09 0.47
N ARG A 93 1.12 3.90 -0.44
CA ARG A 93 1.04 2.69 -1.25
C ARG A 93 2.27 2.51 -2.15
N ARG A 94 2.60 3.54 -2.94
CA ARG A 94 3.76 3.51 -3.85
C ARG A 94 5.07 3.30 -3.07
N LEU A 95 5.15 3.88 -1.88
CA LEU A 95 6.26 3.66 -0.97
C LEU A 95 6.37 2.19 -0.55
N LEU A 96 5.29 1.57 -0.08
CA LEU A 96 5.29 0.16 0.31
C LEU A 96 5.61 -0.77 -0.86
N ASP A 97 5.04 -0.51 -2.03
CA ASP A 97 5.36 -1.26 -3.26
C ASP A 97 6.85 -1.14 -3.59
N ARG A 98 7.41 0.08 -3.56
CA ARG A 98 8.84 0.30 -3.85
C ARG A 98 9.76 -0.35 -2.81
N LEU A 99 9.42 -0.30 -1.53
CA LEU A 99 10.19 -0.96 -0.48
C LEU A 99 10.20 -2.49 -0.64
N ALA A 100 9.08 -3.08 -1.08
CA ALA A 100 9.02 -4.51 -1.39
C ALA A 100 9.79 -4.86 -2.67
N GLU A 101 9.67 -4.06 -3.74
CA GLU A 101 10.37 -4.27 -5.02
C GLU A 101 11.89 -4.20 -4.88
N GLU A 102 12.40 -3.27 -4.05
CA GLU A 102 13.83 -3.10 -3.79
C GLU A 102 14.38 -4.11 -2.75
N GLY A 103 13.54 -5.03 -2.27
CA GLY A 103 13.94 -6.05 -1.29
C GLY A 103 14.21 -5.53 0.12
N VAL A 104 13.85 -4.27 0.41
CA VAL A 104 13.92 -3.71 1.77
C VAL A 104 12.90 -4.38 2.68
N LEU A 105 11.71 -4.69 2.12
CA LEU A 105 10.72 -5.54 2.76
C LEU A 105 10.70 -6.87 2.04
N ASP A 106 11.23 -7.91 2.70
CA ASP A 106 11.09 -9.28 2.21
C ASP A 106 9.63 -9.79 2.32
N GLY A 107 9.39 -11.02 1.85
CA GLY A 107 8.06 -11.64 1.90
C GLY A 107 7.48 -11.74 3.31
N ALA A 108 8.29 -12.07 4.31
CA ALA A 108 7.83 -12.19 5.69
C ALA A 108 7.40 -10.83 6.26
N HIS A 109 8.16 -9.77 5.99
CA HIS A 109 7.79 -8.40 6.37
C HIS A 109 6.50 -7.95 5.67
N VAL A 110 6.35 -8.25 4.37
CA VAL A 110 5.13 -7.93 3.61
C VAL A 110 3.91 -8.66 4.18
N ASP A 111 4.03 -9.92 4.57
CA ASP A 111 2.95 -10.71 5.17
C ASP A 111 2.53 -10.15 6.54
N VAL A 112 3.50 -9.79 7.38
CA VAL A 112 3.24 -9.15 8.68
C VAL A 112 2.56 -7.80 8.48
N LEU A 113 3.12 -6.94 7.63
CA LEU A 113 2.58 -5.59 7.40
C LEU A 113 1.19 -5.62 6.76
N SER A 114 0.95 -6.49 5.78
CA SER A 114 -0.37 -6.62 5.14
C SER A 114 -1.43 -7.06 6.14
N THR A 115 -1.12 -8.04 7.00
CA THR A 115 -2.02 -8.50 8.06
C THR A 115 -2.31 -7.39 9.06
N VAL A 116 -1.26 -6.73 9.59
CA VAL A 116 -1.40 -5.63 10.55
C VAL A 116 -2.22 -4.49 9.96
N PHE A 117 -1.95 -4.10 8.72
CA PHE A 117 -2.62 -2.97 8.08
C PHE A 117 -4.06 -3.25 7.64
N LEU A 118 -4.40 -4.50 7.38
CA LEU A 118 -5.78 -4.90 7.13
C LEU A 118 -6.59 -4.90 8.43
N GLU A 119 -6.05 -5.50 9.49
CA GLU A 119 -6.82 -5.75 10.71
C GLU A 119 -6.87 -4.55 11.65
N ALA A 120 -5.79 -3.82 11.84
CA ALA A 120 -5.73 -2.71 12.79
C ALA A 120 -6.41 -1.44 12.25
N ASP A 121 -7.07 -0.67 13.12
CA ASP A 121 -7.48 0.71 12.82
C ASP A 121 -6.36 1.72 13.16
N VAL A 122 -5.59 1.37 14.18
CA VAL A 122 -4.48 2.14 14.72
C VAL A 122 -3.37 1.16 15.06
N VAL A 123 -2.14 1.48 14.67
CA VAL A 123 -0.96 0.70 15.01
C VAL A 123 -0.21 1.42 16.14
N PRO A 124 -0.09 0.80 17.34
CA PRO A 124 0.69 1.38 18.42
C PRO A 124 2.19 1.22 18.13
N VAL A 125 2.97 2.29 18.31
CA VAL A 125 4.44 2.26 18.22
C VAL A 125 5.04 2.85 19.49
N THR A 126 5.77 2.05 20.24
CA THR A 126 6.40 2.48 21.49
C THR A 126 7.79 3.03 21.21
N VAL A 127 8.08 4.22 21.74
CA VAL A 127 9.32 4.95 21.49
C VAL A 127 9.88 5.56 22.77
N PRO A 128 11.21 5.75 22.87
CA PRO A 128 11.82 6.49 23.97
C PRO A 128 11.34 7.94 24.05
N GLY A 129 11.12 8.43 25.27
CA GLY A 129 10.75 9.83 25.54
C GLY A 129 11.85 10.79 25.12
N SER A 130 13.11 10.38 25.22
CA SER A 130 14.27 11.12 24.73
C SER A 130 14.20 11.46 23.23
N TRP A 131 13.40 10.74 22.44
CA TRP A 131 13.18 11.07 21.02
C TRP A 131 12.14 12.19 20.84
N LEU A 132 11.25 12.37 21.81
CA LEU A 132 10.07 13.23 21.71
C LEU A 132 10.24 14.56 22.44
N VAL A 133 11.11 14.65 23.45
CA VAL A 133 11.26 15.81 24.36
C VAL A 133 11.48 17.16 23.66
N GLU A 134 12.02 17.16 22.43
CA GLU A 134 12.27 18.38 21.65
C GLU A 134 11.06 18.84 20.83
N PHE A 135 10.17 17.91 20.47
CA PHE A 135 9.11 18.13 19.48
C PHE A 135 7.71 18.11 20.10
N TYR A 136 7.55 17.51 21.27
CA TYR A 136 6.26 17.27 21.90
C TYR A 136 6.22 17.77 23.35
N LEU A 137 5.03 18.19 23.77
CA LEU A 137 4.68 18.47 25.15
C LEU A 137 3.63 17.47 25.62
N GLN A 138 3.60 17.19 26.92
CA GLN A 138 2.57 16.37 27.53
C GLN A 138 1.45 17.26 28.08
N ARG A 139 0.21 17.06 27.61
CA ARG A 139 -0.96 17.80 28.10
C ARG A 139 -1.70 17.01 29.18
N ARG A 140 -1.56 17.40 30.45
CA ARG A 140 -2.29 16.80 31.58
C ARG A 140 -3.38 17.78 32.05
N GLY A 141 -4.65 17.46 31.79
CA GLY A 141 -5.76 18.38 32.02
C GLY A 141 -5.62 19.65 31.17
N GLY A 142 -5.67 20.82 31.82
CA GLY A 142 -5.49 22.13 31.18
C GLY A 142 -4.04 22.61 31.03
N CYS A 143 -3.07 21.86 31.57
CA CYS A 143 -1.67 22.26 31.62
C CYS A 143 -0.80 21.49 30.61
N TYR A 144 0.27 22.14 30.13
CA TYR A 144 1.29 21.53 29.28
C TYR A 144 2.61 21.41 30.05
N GLY A 145 3.21 20.23 30.05
CA GLY A 145 4.49 19.94 30.69
C GLY A 145 5.50 19.34 29.73
N ARG A 146 6.78 19.41 30.09
CA ARG A 146 7.85 18.74 29.36
C ARG A 146 7.73 17.22 29.53
N LEU A 147 8.06 16.47 28.48
CA LEU A 147 8.14 15.02 28.53
C LEU A 147 9.32 14.56 29.40
N ASP A 148 9.16 13.42 30.06
CA ASP A 148 10.24 12.74 30.77
C ASP A 148 11.07 11.94 29.76
N PRO A 149 12.36 12.29 29.53
CA PRO A 149 13.20 11.60 28.57
C PRO A 149 13.49 10.14 28.92
N ALA A 150 13.36 9.76 30.20
CA ALA A 150 13.66 8.41 30.67
C ALA A 150 12.47 7.43 30.51
N ARG A 151 11.26 7.94 30.24
CA ARG A 151 10.06 7.12 30.02
C ARG A 151 9.92 6.71 28.55
N THR A 152 9.14 5.67 28.29
CA THR A 152 8.66 5.33 26.94
C THR A 152 7.25 5.87 26.72
N PHE A 153 6.90 6.09 25.44
CA PHE A 153 5.60 6.59 25.02
C PHE A 153 5.07 5.75 23.85
N THR A 154 3.77 5.46 23.88
CA THR A 154 3.11 4.75 22.78
C THR A 154 2.40 5.74 21.86
N LEU A 155 2.88 5.82 20.62
CA LEU A 155 2.31 6.62 19.56
C LEU A 155 1.22 5.82 18.84
N GLN A 156 0.03 6.38 18.73
CA GLN A 156 -1.11 5.77 18.06
C GLN A 156 -1.12 6.18 16.57
N ARG A 157 -0.68 5.29 15.69
CA ARG A 157 -0.52 5.56 14.25
C ARG A 157 -1.77 5.14 13.47
N ARG A 158 -2.56 6.13 13.05
CA ARG A 158 -3.76 5.90 12.24
C ARG A 158 -3.37 5.53 10.81
N LEU A 159 -3.93 4.43 10.32
CA LEU A 159 -3.70 3.99 8.94
C LEU A 159 -4.52 4.84 7.97
N THR A 160 -3.99 5.04 6.77
CA THR A 160 -4.71 5.71 5.69
C THR A 160 -5.43 4.69 4.81
N PRO A 161 -6.45 5.11 4.04
CA PRO A 161 -7.08 4.22 3.06
C PRO A 161 -6.08 3.65 2.04
N LEU A 162 -5.03 4.39 1.67
CA LEU A 162 -4.01 3.91 0.73
C LEU A 162 -3.20 2.72 1.28
N VAL A 163 -2.87 2.76 2.57
CA VAL A 163 -2.19 1.64 3.25
C VAL A 163 -3.09 0.41 3.30
N ARG A 164 -4.39 0.59 3.58
CA ARG A 164 -5.35 -0.52 3.54
C ARG A 164 -5.54 -1.12 2.14
N ARG A 165 -5.58 -0.27 1.12
CA ARG A 165 -5.65 -0.71 -0.28
C ARG A 165 -4.45 -1.58 -0.64
N TRP A 166 -3.25 -1.16 -0.23
CA TRP A 166 -2.03 -1.96 -0.40
C TRP A 166 -2.12 -3.32 0.31
N ALA A 167 -2.52 -3.32 1.59
CA ALA A 167 -2.64 -4.53 2.39
C ALA A 167 -3.64 -5.53 1.80
N ALA A 168 -4.83 -5.05 1.41
CA ALA A 168 -5.87 -5.88 0.80
C ALA A 168 -5.43 -6.53 -0.52
N ALA A 169 -4.63 -5.85 -1.34
CA ALA A 169 -4.11 -6.41 -2.59
C ALA A 169 -3.21 -7.63 -2.37
N ARG A 170 -2.48 -7.68 -1.26
CA ARG A 170 -1.61 -8.82 -0.90
C ARG A 170 -2.42 -10.04 -0.45
N HIS A 171 -3.56 -9.82 0.20
CA HIS A 171 -4.48 -10.91 0.55
C HIS A 171 -5.34 -11.40 -0.62
N ALA A 172 -5.35 -10.72 -1.76
CA ALA A 172 -6.17 -11.12 -2.91
C ALA A 172 -5.70 -12.41 -3.60
N GLN A 173 -4.56 -12.98 -3.21
CA GLN A 173 -3.94 -14.14 -3.86
C GLN A 173 -4.59 -15.49 -3.47
N THR A 174 -5.40 -15.51 -2.42
CA THR A 174 -6.03 -16.75 -1.93
C THR A 174 -7.51 -16.53 -1.64
N ARG A 175 -8.31 -17.59 -1.76
CA ARG A 175 -9.75 -17.54 -1.43
C ARG A 175 -9.98 -17.14 0.04
N GLU A 176 -9.15 -17.62 0.95
CA GLU A 176 -9.21 -17.23 2.37
C GLU A 176 -8.88 -15.74 2.55
N GLY A 177 -7.85 -15.25 1.88
CA GLY A 177 -7.47 -13.83 1.94
C GLY A 177 -8.54 -12.92 1.35
N ILE A 178 -9.17 -13.29 0.24
CA ILE A 178 -10.34 -12.59 -0.33
C ILE A 178 -11.46 -12.53 0.71
N ALA A 179 -11.84 -13.67 1.30
CA ALA A 179 -12.89 -13.71 2.31
C ALA A 179 -12.56 -12.85 3.54
N ARG A 180 -11.30 -12.85 3.98
CA ARG A 180 -10.81 -12.01 5.08
C ARG A 180 -10.98 -10.53 4.77
N VAL A 181 -10.55 -10.08 3.60
CA VAL A 181 -10.69 -8.68 3.19
C VAL A 181 -12.15 -8.27 3.08
N LEU A 182 -13.01 -9.10 2.48
CA LEU A 182 -14.45 -8.82 2.38
C LEU A 182 -15.08 -8.68 3.77
N GLY A 183 -14.83 -9.65 4.66
CA GLY A 183 -15.34 -9.63 6.02
C GLY A 183 -14.86 -8.40 6.80
N ARG A 184 -13.60 -7.99 6.61
CA ARG A 184 -13.07 -6.79 7.26
C ARG A 184 -13.65 -5.50 6.65
N ALA A 185 -13.73 -5.39 5.33
CA ALA A 185 -14.21 -4.20 4.63
C ALA A 185 -15.65 -3.82 5.03
N LEU A 186 -16.50 -4.81 5.27
CA LEU A 186 -17.88 -4.61 5.76
C LEU A 186 -17.95 -4.04 7.18
N ARG A 187 -16.90 -4.19 7.99
CA ARG A 187 -16.81 -3.66 9.36
C ARG A 187 -16.07 -2.32 9.45
N MET A 188 -15.49 -1.85 8.35
CA MET A 188 -14.78 -0.56 8.29
C MET A 188 -15.76 0.57 8.00
N ASP A 189 -15.34 1.82 8.25
CA ASP A 189 -16.04 2.96 7.69
C ASP A 189 -16.00 2.93 6.15
N SER A 190 -16.94 3.64 5.53
CA SER A 190 -17.14 3.62 4.07
C SER A 190 -15.87 3.90 3.25
N ARG A 191 -14.99 4.79 3.72
CA ARG A 191 -13.77 5.18 2.99
C ARG A 191 -12.72 4.09 3.06
N HIS A 192 -12.50 3.53 4.25
CA HIS A 192 -11.53 2.45 4.45
C HIS A 192 -12.03 1.12 3.83
N GLY A 193 -13.32 0.82 3.94
CA GLY A 193 -13.93 -0.34 3.27
C GLY A 193 -13.81 -0.26 1.76
N ALA A 194 -14.13 0.88 1.14
CA ALA A 194 -13.95 1.07 -0.29
C ALA A 194 -12.48 0.91 -0.74
N ALA A 195 -11.53 1.40 0.06
CA ALA A 195 -10.12 1.23 -0.25
C ALA A 195 -9.65 -0.23 -0.15
N ALA A 196 -10.16 -0.99 0.82
CA ALA A 196 -9.90 -2.43 0.92
C ALA A 196 -10.43 -3.19 -0.30
N ILE A 197 -11.66 -2.91 -0.75
CA ILE A 197 -12.20 -3.54 -1.97
C ILE A 197 -11.43 -3.13 -3.23
N LEU A 198 -11.02 -1.85 -3.35
CA LEU A 198 -10.10 -1.44 -4.43
C LEU A 198 -8.78 -2.23 -4.38
N GLY A 199 -8.31 -2.60 -3.19
CA GLY A 199 -7.14 -3.45 -3.03
C GLY A 199 -7.36 -4.85 -3.58
N LEU A 200 -8.52 -5.46 -3.33
CA LEU A 200 -8.88 -6.73 -3.96
C LEU A 200 -8.88 -6.61 -5.49
N VAL A 201 -9.51 -5.57 -6.04
CA VAL A 201 -9.53 -5.31 -7.48
C VAL A 201 -8.10 -5.21 -8.04
N ASP A 202 -7.20 -4.50 -7.35
CA ASP A 202 -5.80 -4.38 -7.77
C ASP A 202 -5.05 -5.72 -7.77
N GLY A 203 -5.37 -6.61 -6.83
CA GLY A 203 -4.71 -7.90 -6.68
C GLY A 203 -5.23 -9.00 -7.61
N THR A 204 -6.29 -8.74 -8.39
CA THR A 204 -6.90 -9.72 -9.30
C THR A 204 -5.96 -10.24 -10.37
N ASP A 205 -4.89 -9.51 -10.70
CA ASP A 205 -3.92 -9.93 -11.72
C ASP A 205 -3.13 -11.19 -11.33
N GLY A 206 -3.08 -11.54 -10.04
CA GLY A 206 -2.49 -12.81 -9.57
C GLY A 206 -3.48 -13.98 -9.49
N LEU A 207 -4.76 -13.76 -9.76
CA LEU A 207 -5.81 -14.78 -9.71
C LEU A 207 -6.05 -15.45 -11.07
N GLY A 208 -6.53 -16.69 -11.03
CA GLY A 208 -7.12 -17.36 -12.20
C GLY A 208 -8.27 -16.52 -12.80
N HIS A 209 -8.55 -16.76 -14.08
CA HIS A 209 -9.55 -15.95 -14.80
C HIS A 209 -10.93 -15.99 -14.10
N THR A 210 -11.38 -17.18 -13.70
CA THR A 210 -12.67 -17.38 -13.03
C THR A 210 -12.73 -16.65 -11.69
N GLU A 211 -11.76 -16.88 -10.80
CA GLU A 211 -11.74 -16.26 -9.46
C GLU A 211 -11.66 -14.74 -9.55
N ALA A 212 -10.87 -14.22 -10.49
CA ALA A 212 -10.78 -12.80 -10.70
C ALA A 212 -12.10 -12.19 -11.20
N VAL A 213 -12.81 -12.85 -12.13
CA VAL A 213 -14.12 -12.39 -12.60
C VAL A 213 -15.11 -12.36 -11.44
N GLU A 214 -15.15 -13.39 -10.58
CA GLU A 214 -16.01 -13.40 -9.40
C GLU A 214 -15.76 -12.22 -8.46
N VAL A 215 -14.48 -11.93 -8.16
CA VAL A 215 -14.09 -10.78 -7.33
C VAL A 215 -14.50 -9.45 -7.98
N LEU A 216 -14.31 -9.32 -9.29
CA LEU A 216 -14.63 -8.11 -10.03
C LEU A 216 -16.15 -7.88 -10.12
N GLU A 217 -16.93 -8.95 -10.33
CA GLU A 217 -18.40 -8.88 -10.33
C GLU A 217 -18.94 -8.39 -8.98
N LEU A 218 -18.41 -8.94 -7.88
CA LEU A 218 -18.75 -8.50 -6.53
C LEU A 218 -18.36 -7.03 -6.30
N ALA A 219 -17.17 -6.62 -6.74
CA ALA A 219 -16.71 -5.24 -6.62
C ALA A 219 -17.53 -4.27 -7.48
N ALA A 220 -18.03 -4.72 -8.63
CA ALA A 220 -18.89 -3.95 -9.51
C ALA A 220 -20.30 -3.69 -8.92
N ASP A 221 -20.69 -4.38 -7.85
CA ASP A 221 -21.90 -4.07 -7.06
C ASP A 221 -21.63 -3.22 -5.81
N TRP A 222 -20.36 -2.89 -5.53
CA TRP A 222 -20.02 -2.20 -4.30
C TRP A 222 -20.64 -0.80 -4.21
N PRO A 223 -21.03 -0.31 -3.01
CA PRO A 223 -21.67 1.01 -2.89
C PRO A 223 -20.82 2.18 -3.40
N SER A 224 -19.49 2.13 -3.26
CA SER A 224 -18.61 3.19 -3.73
C SER A 224 -18.51 3.21 -5.26
N PRO A 225 -18.79 4.34 -5.94
CA PRO A 225 -18.67 4.42 -7.39
C PRO A 225 -17.24 4.22 -7.89
N ASP A 226 -16.22 4.65 -7.15
CA ASP A 226 -14.82 4.45 -7.56
C ASP A 226 -14.44 2.97 -7.62
N VAL A 227 -14.98 2.17 -6.68
CA VAL A 227 -14.81 0.71 -6.67
C VAL A 227 -15.48 0.10 -7.88
N ARG A 228 -16.75 0.45 -8.15
CA ARG A 228 -17.48 -0.09 -9.32
C ARG A 228 -16.78 0.26 -10.63
N LEU A 229 -16.35 1.50 -10.79
CA LEU A 229 -15.65 1.92 -12.01
C LEU A 229 -14.36 1.12 -12.21
N ALA A 230 -13.55 0.97 -11.16
CA ALA A 230 -12.31 0.20 -11.24
C ALA A 230 -12.57 -1.27 -11.60
N ALA A 231 -13.62 -1.88 -11.03
CA ALA A 231 -14.02 -3.24 -11.33
C ALA A 231 -14.49 -3.40 -12.79
N LEU A 232 -15.37 -2.51 -13.26
CA LEU A 232 -15.88 -2.51 -14.64
C LEU A 232 -14.75 -2.32 -15.67
N GLN A 233 -13.77 -1.46 -15.37
CA GLN A 233 -12.58 -1.30 -16.21
C GLN A 233 -11.77 -2.60 -16.30
N ARG A 234 -11.60 -3.31 -15.19
CA ARG A 234 -10.87 -4.58 -15.16
C ARG A 234 -11.63 -5.71 -15.86
N LEU A 235 -12.96 -5.79 -15.73
CA LEU A 235 -13.81 -6.72 -16.49
C LEU A 235 -13.66 -6.47 -18.00
N ALA A 236 -13.70 -5.20 -18.41
CA ALA A 236 -13.54 -4.84 -19.82
C ALA A 236 -12.19 -5.27 -20.39
N THR A 237 -11.09 -5.07 -19.66
CA THR A 237 -9.75 -5.53 -20.05
C THR A 237 -9.62 -7.05 -20.13
N ARG A 238 -10.45 -7.79 -19.38
CA ARG A 238 -10.46 -9.26 -19.35
C ARG A 238 -11.37 -9.90 -20.40
N GLY A 239 -11.88 -9.13 -21.35
CA GLY A 239 -12.70 -9.63 -22.47
C GLY A 239 -14.22 -9.51 -22.26
N LEU A 240 -14.68 -9.06 -21.08
CA LEU A 240 -16.08 -8.80 -20.78
C LEU A 240 -16.46 -7.35 -21.13
N HIS A 241 -15.99 -6.87 -22.28
CA HIS A 241 -16.06 -5.45 -22.66
C HIS A 241 -17.50 -4.95 -22.85
N SER A 242 -18.32 -5.69 -23.60
CA SER A 242 -19.72 -5.33 -23.84
C SER A 242 -20.53 -5.29 -22.53
N GLU A 243 -20.43 -6.36 -21.73
CA GLU A 243 -21.12 -6.49 -20.45
C GLU A 243 -20.74 -5.37 -19.47
N ALA A 244 -19.43 -5.08 -19.33
CA ALA A 244 -18.97 -3.99 -18.48
C ALA A 244 -19.51 -2.62 -18.93
N LEU A 245 -19.58 -2.36 -20.24
CA LEU A 245 -20.13 -1.11 -20.78
C LEU A 245 -21.65 -1.01 -20.59
N ASP A 246 -22.38 -2.11 -20.73
CA ASP A 246 -23.83 -2.16 -20.55
C ASP A 246 -24.20 -1.88 -19.10
N ARG A 247 -23.53 -2.54 -18.15
CA ARG A 247 -23.69 -2.25 -16.72
C ARG A 247 -23.30 -0.82 -16.38
N ALA A 248 -22.17 -0.32 -16.91
CA ALA A 248 -21.74 1.05 -16.67
C ALA A 248 -22.71 2.09 -17.23
N SER A 249 -23.41 1.79 -18.33
CA SER A 249 -24.35 2.72 -18.96
C SER A 249 -25.62 2.95 -18.13
N THR A 250 -25.99 1.99 -17.27
CA THR A 250 -27.13 2.07 -16.35
C THR A 250 -26.71 2.42 -14.91
N ASP A 251 -25.42 2.60 -14.65
CA ASP A 251 -24.92 2.90 -13.31
C ASP A 251 -25.50 4.23 -12.77
N ARG A 252 -25.81 4.25 -11.47
CA ARG A 252 -26.31 5.43 -10.76
C ARG A 252 -25.36 6.64 -10.82
N ALA A 253 -24.06 6.43 -10.89
CA ALA A 253 -23.05 7.49 -10.92
C ALA A 253 -22.82 8.01 -12.34
N ALA A 254 -23.04 9.32 -12.54
CA ALA A 254 -22.95 9.94 -13.85
C ALA A 254 -21.57 9.81 -14.52
N HIS A 255 -20.48 9.79 -13.75
CA HIS A 255 -19.14 9.65 -14.33
C HIS A 255 -18.86 8.24 -14.86
N ILE A 256 -19.49 7.20 -14.30
CA ILE A 256 -19.40 5.82 -14.80
C ILE A 256 -20.16 5.70 -16.12
N ARG A 257 -21.37 6.28 -16.19
CA ARG A 257 -22.12 6.36 -17.45
C ARG A 257 -21.33 7.11 -18.55
N ARG A 258 -20.67 8.22 -18.20
CA ARG A 258 -19.79 8.95 -19.13
C ARG A 258 -18.61 8.12 -19.60
N TRP A 259 -18.00 7.33 -18.71
CA TRP A 259 -16.95 6.39 -19.09
C TRP A 259 -17.47 5.37 -20.11
N ALA A 260 -18.67 4.81 -19.91
CA ALA A 260 -19.29 3.88 -20.86
C ALA A 260 -19.50 4.51 -22.24
N THR A 261 -20.10 5.72 -22.29
CA THR A 261 -20.33 6.45 -23.55
C THR A 261 -19.03 6.69 -24.31
N ARG A 262 -17.98 7.16 -23.61
CA ARG A 262 -16.67 7.44 -24.23
C ARG A 262 -16.04 6.19 -24.81
N ASN A 263 -16.06 5.07 -24.08
CA ASN A 263 -15.43 3.84 -24.56
C ASN A 263 -16.19 3.20 -25.73
N ARG A 264 -17.53 3.30 -25.76
CA ARG A 264 -18.31 2.90 -26.95
C ARG A 264 -17.92 3.72 -28.19
N GLN A 265 -17.70 5.03 -28.03
CA GLN A 265 -17.25 5.89 -29.14
C GLN A 265 -15.85 5.50 -29.63
N ILE A 266 -14.92 5.20 -28.73
CA ILE A 266 -13.57 4.74 -29.09
C ILE A 266 -13.64 3.39 -29.82
N GLY A 267 -14.46 2.45 -29.34
CA GLY A 267 -14.66 1.15 -29.98
C GLY A 267 -15.27 1.25 -31.38
N MET A 268 -16.14 2.24 -31.62
CA MET A 268 -16.69 2.52 -32.95
C MET A 268 -15.69 3.22 -33.89
N ALA A 269 -14.78 4.02 -33.35
CA ALA A 269 -13.77 4.75 -34.12
C ALA A 269 -12.58 3.89 -34.57
N MET A 270 -12.39 2.71 -33.97
CA MET A 270 -11.41 1.73 -34.44
C MET A 270 -12.12 0.73 -35.37
N PRO A 271 -12.09 0.92 -36.71
CA PRO A 271 -12.63 -0.09 -37.60
C PRO A 271 -11.92 -1.42 -37.32
N HIS A 272 -12.69 -2.50 -37.20
CA HIS A 272 -12.21 -3.89 -37.14
C HIS A 272 -11.47 -4.34 -38.42
N GLY A 273 -10.88 -3.41 -39.17
CA GLY A 273 -10.26 -3.62 -40.46
C GLY A 273 -8.75 -3.78 -40.33
N ALA A 274 -8.33 -5.05 -40.32
CA ALA A 274 -7.07 -5.61 -40.82
C ALA A 274 -6.43 -6.52 -39.76
N ALA A 275 -7.03 -7.70 -39.57
CA ALA A 275 -6.20 -8.85 -39.25
C ALA A 275 -5.10 -8.91 -40.33
N PRO A 276 -3.80 -8.93 -39.97
CA PRO A 276 -2.77 -9.17 -40.95
C PRO A 276 -3.07 -10.51 -41.60
N ARG A 277 -3.27 -10.48 -42.92
CA ARG A 277 -3.36 -11.66 -43.78
C ARG A 277 -2.17 -12.54 -43.40
N ARG A 278 -2.43 -13.64 -42.69
CA ARG A 278 -1.46 -14.72 -42.56
C ARG A 278 -1.43 -15.36 -43.94
N ASP A 279 -0.49 -14.93 -44.76
CA ASP A 279 -0.11 -15.68 -45.95
C ASP A 279 0.39 -17.04 -45.45
N HIS A 280 -0.49 -18.03 -45.57
CA HIS A 280 -0.11 -19.43 -45.61
C HIS A 280 0.77 -19.63 -46.85
N ALA A 281 2.07 -19.49 -46.65
CA ALA A 281 3.04 -20.17 -47.50
C ALA A 281 3.43 -21.46 -46.77
N ASP A 282 2.97 -22.57 -47.34
CA ASP A 282 3.57 -23.89 -47.22
C ASP A 282 5.10 -23.79 -47.20
N LEU A 283 5.74 -24.43 -46.22
CA LEU A 283 6.97 -25.18 -46.45
C LEU A 283 7.05 -26.32 -45.43
N GLN A 284 6.90 -27.49 -46.03
CA GLN A 284 7.08 -28.87 -45.57
C GLN A 284 8.28 -29.11 -44.64
N ASP A 285 8.02 -29.92 -43.62
CA ASP A 285 8.64 -31.24 -43.40
C ASP A 285 10.18 -31.34 -43.43
N VAL A 286 10.81 -31.41 -42.25
CA VAL A 286 11.95 -32.32 -42.00
C VAL A 286 11.88 -32.83 -40.56
N ALA A 287 11.74 -34.15 -40.45
CA ALA A 287 11.83 -34.96 -39.25
C ALA A 287 13.17 -34.84 -38.50
N ALA A 288 13.12 -34.99 -37.16
CA ALA A 288 13.91 -35.97 -36.39
C ALA A 288 14.04 -35.54 -34.91
N THR A 289 13.39 -36.28 -34.02
CA THR A 289 13.87 -36.58 -32.67
C THR A 289 14.49 -38.00 -32.72
N PRO A 290 15.33 -38.47 -31.77
CA PRO A 290 15.77 -37.87 -30.52
C PRO A 290 17.28 -38.04 -30.22
N HIS A 291 17.83 -37.29 -29.25
CA HIS A 291 18.91 -37.86 -28.44
C HIS A 291 18.90 -37.33 -27.00
N ARG A 292 18.68 -38.29 -26.10
CA ARG A 292 18.81 -38.23 -24.66
C ARG A 292 20.25 -38.64 -24.32
N ALA A 293 20.97 -37.86 -23.52
CA ALA A 293 22.03 -38.35 -22.64
C ALA A 293 22.36 -37.27 -21.57
N PRO A 294 22.53 -37.66 -20.30
CA PRO A 294 22.95 -36.79 -19.21
C PRO A 294 24.47 -36.88 -18.96
N VAL A 295 25.09 -35.74 -18.63
CA VAL A 295 26.46 -35.61 -18.07
C VAL A 295 26.33 -34.41 -17.11
N GLN A 296 26.70 -34.40 -15.84
CA GLN A 296 27.89 -34.92 -15.16
C GLN A 296 27.58 -35.26 -13.68
N GLN A 297 28.13 -36.39 -13.23
CA GLN A 297 28.56 -36.59 -11.84
C GLN A 297 30.04 -36.17 -11.72
N SER A 298 30.44 -35.82 -10.48
CA SER A 298 31.79 -36.04 -9.91
C SER A 298 32.88 -35.01 -10.29
N LEU A 299 33.73 -34.43 -9.41
CA LEU A 299 34.17 -34.69 -8.02
C LEU A 299 34.90 -33.44 -7.46
N LEU A 300 34.74 -33.20 -6.14
CA LEU A 300 35.74 -32.89 -5.08
C LEU A 300 36.72 -31.70 -5.19
N PRO A 301 37.40 -31.30 -4.09
CA PRO A 301 37.27 -31.69 -2.67
C PRO A 301 36.74 -30.58 -1.74
#